data_AF-A0A934VF42-F1
#
_entry.id   AF-A0A934VF42-F1
#
_cell.length_a   1.000
_cell.length_b   1.000
_cell.length_c   1.000
_cell.angle_alpha   90.00
_cell.angle_beta   90.00
_cell.angle_gamma   90.00
#
_symmetry.space_group_name_H-M   'P 1'
#
loop_
_entity.id
_entity.type
_entity.pdbx_description
1 polymer ?
#
loop_
_entity_poly.entity_id
_entity_poly.type
_entity_poly.pdbx_seq_one_letter_code
_entity_poly.pdbx_strand_id
1 'polypeptide(L)'
;MELDLINVHFDIKDIKPREIEEAMEDPFAIKFLPDTDRSDGETRFYALGRSIGDRLLFLCFWTNGKTARVIAARDMSEGEARFYERKYAEFK
;
A
#
# COMPACT_ATOMS: atom_id res chain seq x y z
N MET A 1 11.23 8.66 2.41
CA MET A 1 9.91 9.32 2.30
C MET A 1 9.30 9.26 3.68
N GLU A 2 8.78 10.35 4.23
CA GLU A 2 8.17 10.30 5.56
C GLU A 2 6.72 9.81 5.49
N LEU A 3 6.36 8.88 6.36
CA LEU A 3 5.02 8.32 6.43
C LEU A 3 4.16 9.06 7.45
N ASP A 4 3.08 9.64 6.93
CA ASP A 4 2.04 10.31 7.69
C ASP A 4 0.88 9.33 7.94
N LEU A 5 0.70 8.94 9.19
CA LEU A 5 -0.37 8.06 9.66
C LEU A 5 -1.49 8.82 10.38
N ILE A 6 -1.55 10.14 10.20
CA ILE A 6 -2.63 10.98 10.74
C ILE A 6 -3.88 10.81 9.85
N ASN A 7 -5.04 10.58 10.47
CA ASN A 7 -6.33 10.37 9.79
C ASN A 7 -6.46 9.06 8.97
N VAL A 8 -5.92 7.97 9.51
CA VAL A 8 -6.18 6.63 8.95
C VAL A 8 -7.63 6.19 9.18
N HIS A 9 -8.19 5.46 8.22
CA HIS A 9 -9.57 4.93 8.29
C HIS A 9 -9.61 3.43 8.64
N PHE A 10 -8.55 2.90 9.27
CA PHE A 10 -8.42 1.48 9.63
C PHE A 10 -7.84 1.34 11.05
N ASP A 11 -7.95 0.13 11.62
CA ASP A 11 -7.44 -0.15 12.96
C ASP A 11 -5.92 -0.37 12.94
N ILE A 12 -5.19 0.57 13.52
CA ILE A 12 -3.73 0.56 13.66
C ILE A 12 -3.26 -0.55 14.63
N LYS A 13 -4.16 -1.08 15.47
CA LYS A 13 -3.81 -2.19 16.37
C LYS A 13 -3.67 -3.52 15.62
N ASP A 14 -4.48 -3.70 14.58
CA ASP A 14 -4.44 -4.90 13.75
C ASP A 14 -3.33 -4.82 12.70
N ILE A 15 -3.24 -3.70 11.98
CA ILE A 15 -2.16 -3.42 11.02
C ILE A 15 -1.22 -2.42 11.65
N LYS A 16 -0.05 -2.91 12.08
CA LYS A 16 0.90 -2.05 12.80
C LYS A 16 1.52 -1.04 11.85
N PRO A 17 1.82 0.19 12.32
CA PRO A 17 2.52 1.21 11.53
C PRO A 17 3.78 0.69 10.83
N ARG A 18 4.55 -0.12 11.55
CA ARG A 18 5.76 -0.75 11.04
C ARG A 18 5.51 -1.68 9.85
N GLU A 19 4.41 -2.44 9.84
CA GLU A 19 4.10 -3.32 8.71
C GLU A 19 3.76 -2.52 7.45
N ILE A 20 3.16 -1.33 7.62
CA ILE A 20 2.86 -0.40 6.53
C ILE A 20 4.15 0.20 5.98
N GLU A 21 5.06 0.64 6.86
CA GLU A 21 6.39 1.11 6.47
C GLU A 21 7.13 0.04 5.66
N GLU A 22 7.21 -1.18 6.19
CA GLU A 22 7.85 -2.31 5.53
C GLU A 22 7.23 -2.61 4.15
N ALA A 23 5.89 -2.66 4.06
CA ALA A 23 5.21 -2.92 2.78
C ALA A 23 5.34 -1.76 1.77
N MET A 24 5.49 -0.51 2.22
CA MET A 24 5.71 0.64 1.33
C MET A 24 7.13 0.73 0.77
N GLU A 25 8.10 0.25 1.56
CA GLU A 25 9.52 0.19 1.21
C GLU A 25 9.94 -1.15 0.60
N ASP A 26 9.02 -2.10 0.47
CA ASP A 26 9.25 -3.37 -0.22
C ASP A 26 9.76 -3.11 -1.65
N PRO A 27 10.97 -3.62 -2.01
CA PRO A 27 11.55 -3.45 -3.34
C PRO A 27 10.67 -3.98 -4.47
N PHE A 28 9.79 -4.94 -4.17
CA PHE A 28 8.88 -5.57 -5.11
C PHE A 28 7.46 -5.03 -5.03
N ALA A 29 7.25 -3.96 -4.25
CA ALA A 29 5.95 -3.33 -4.13
C ALA A 29 5.43 -2.88 -5.49
N ILE A 30 4.20 -3.27 -5.80
CA ILE A 30 3.53 -2.86 -7.04
C ILE A 30 2.74 -1.61 -6.72
N LYS A 31 3.15 -0.48 -7.30
CA LYS A 31 2.48 0.82 -7.14
C LYS A 31 1.76 1.19 -8.42
N PHE A 32 0.49 1.57 -8.31
CA PHE A 32 -0.32 1.93 -9.47
C PHE A 32 -1.25 3.11 -9.17
N LEU A 33 -1.54 3.85 -10.23
CA LEU A 33 -2.49 4.95 -10.24
C LEU A 33 -3.82 4.43 -10.82
N PRO A 34 -4.98 4.74 -10.23
CA PRO A 34 -6.26 4.48 -10.86
C PRO A 34 -6.38 5.22 -12.20
N ASP A 35 -6.90 4.53 -13.21
CA ASP A 35 -7.09 5.09 -14.56
C ASP A 35 -8.23 6.11 -14.64
N THR A 36 -9.06 6.21 -13.61
CA THR A 36 -10.22 7.12 -13.57
C THR A 36 -10.01 8.19 -12.50
N ASP A 37 -10.21 9.44 -12.90
CA ASP A 37 -10.23 10.55 -11.97
C ASP A 37 -11.36 10.36 -10.96
N ARG A 38 -11.03 10.53 -9.69
CA ARG A 38 -12.01 10.46 -8.62
C ARG A 38 -12.91 11.69 -8.69
N SER A 39 -14.20 11.50 -8.38
CA SER A 39 -15.20 12.57 -8.35
C SER A 39 -14.94 13.63 -7.28
N ASP A 40 -14.18 13.28 -6.24
CA ASP A 40 -13.74 14.20 -5.19
C ASP A 40 -12.52 15.04 -5.58
N GLY A 41 -11.93 14.79 -6.76
CA GLY A 41 -10.75 15.49 -7.27
C GLY A 41 -9.45 15.15 -6.51
N GLU A 42 -9.48 14.22 -5.56
CA GLU A 42 -8.31 13.83 -4.80
C GLU A 42 -7.50 12.74 -5.52
N THR A 43 -6.19 12.92 -5.64
CA THR A 43 -5.31 11.87 -6.18
C THR A 43 -5.11 10.77 -5.14
N ARG A 44 -5.29 9.51 -5.53
CA ARG A 44 -5.05 8.35 -4.66
C ARG A 44 -4.18 7.34 -5.41
N PHE A 45 -3.13 6.89 -4.77
CA PHE A 45 -2.26 5.84 -5.26
C PHE A 45 -2.57 4.56 -4.48
N TYR A 46 -2.34 3.43 -5.13
CA TYR A 46 -2.44 2.13 -4.51
C TYR A 46 -1.10 1.42 -4.53
N ALA A 47 -0.83 0.65 -3.48
CA ALA A 47 0.31 -0.23 -3.42
C ALA A 47 -0.11 -1.63 -2.94
N LEU A 48 0.51 -2.64 -3.55
CA LEU A 48 0.56 -4.00 -3.04
C LEU A 48 1.99 -4.26 -2.59
N GLY A 49 2.20 -4.55 -1.31
CA GLY A 49 3.52 -4.82 -0.75
C GLY A 49 3.48 -5.89 0.33
N ARG A 50 4.67 -6.40 0.67
CA ARG A 50 4.85 -7.43 1.68
C ARG A 50 5.63 -6.87 2.87
N SER A 51 5.12 -7.10 4.08
CA SER A 51 5.88 -6.79 5.29
C SER A 51 7.02 -7.79 5.51
N ILE A 52 7.94 -7.49 6.45
CA ILE A 52 9.02 -8.43 6.80
C ILE A 52 8.42 -9.71 7.41
N GLY A 53 7.27 -9.60 8.07
CA GLY A 53 6.51 -10.72 8.64
C GLY A 53 5.72 -11.54 7.61
N ASP A 54 5.97 -11.38 6.31
CA ASP A 54 5.29 -12.08 5.21
C ASP A 54 3.80 -11.72 5.06
N ARG A 55 3.34 -10.62 5.68
CA ARG A 55 1.96 -10.14 5.55
C ARG A 55 1.81 -9.36 4.24
N LEU A 56 0.84 -9.76 3.42
CA LEU A 56 0.52 -9.10 2.16
C LEU A 56 -0.50 -7.99 2.39
N LEU A 57 -0.08 -6.75 2.19
CA LEU A 57 -0.89 -5.56 2.47
C LEU A 57 -1.25 -4.81 1.18
N PHE A 58 -2.52 -4.45 1.09
CA PHE A 58 -3.02 -3.43 0.18
C PHE A 58 -3.01 -2.08 0.90
N LEU A 59 -2.46 -1.05 0.26
CA LEU A 59 -2.37 0.29 0.78
C LEU A 59 -2.99 1.29 -0.20
N CYS A 60 -3.82 2.21 0.31
CA CYS A 60 -4.27 3.40 -0.38
C CYS A 60 -3.58 4.61 0.27
N PHE A 61 -2.86 5.39 -0.53
CA PHE A 61 -2.07 6.50 -0.02
C PHE A 61 -2.10 7.71 -0.97
N TRP A 62 -1.83 8.88 -0.43
CA TRP A 62 -1.55 10.09 -1.17
C TRP A 62 -0.08 10.44 -1.00
N THR A 63 0.57 11.02 -2.01
CA THR A 63 1.95 11.49 -1.87
C THR A 63 2.20 12.74 -2.68
N ASN A 64 3.12 13.59 -2.18
CA ASN A 64 3.70 14.73 -2.90
C ASN A 64 5.18 14.50 -3.28
N GLY A 65 5.66 13.26 -3.18
CA GLY A 65 7.05 12.87 -3.42
C GLY A 65 8.00 13.06 -2.22
N LYS A 66 7.61 13.83 -1.20
CA LYS A 66 8.37 13.98 0.07
C LYS A 66 7.72 13.21 1.21
N THR A 67 6.41 13.37 1.34
CA THR A 67 5.58 12.70 2.34
C THR A 67 4.58 11.77 1.64
N ALA A 68 4.29 10.65 2.27
CA ALA A 68 3.18 9.79 1.88
C ALA A 68 2.21 9.65 3.06
N ARG A 69 0.94 9.94 2.82
CA ARG A 69 -0.14 9.75 3.79
C ARG A 69 -0.88 8.48 3.47
N VAL A 70 -0.89 7.53 4.41
CA VAL A 70 -1.68 6.30 4.26
C VAL A 70 -3.11 6.61 4.70
N ILE A 71 -4.06 6.35 3.81
CA ILE A 71 -5.48 6.66 4.03
C ILE A 71 -6.24 5.40 4.43
N ALA A 72 -5.92 4.28 3.78
CA ALA A 72 -6.48 2.96 4.09
C ALA A 72 -5.41 1.88 3.95
N ALA A 73 -5.48 0.87 4.80
CA ALA A 73 -4.69 -0.36 4.72
C ALA A 73 -5.60 -1.56 5.03
N ARG A 74 -5.36 -2.68 4.35
CA ARG A 74 -6.01 -3.96 4.61
C ARG A 74 -5.15 -5.11 4.12
N ASP A 75 -5.49 -6.32 4.51
CA ASP A 75 -4.95 -7.52 3.86
C ASP A 75 -5.37 -7.57 2.39
N MET A 76 -4.46 -8.06 1.55
CA MET A 76 -4.76 -8.31 0.15
C MET A 76 -5.89 -9.34 0.02
N SER A 77 -6.79 -9.11 -0.93
CA SER A 77 -7.71 -10.16 -1.39
C SER A 77 -6.93 -11.26 -2.09
N GLU A 78 -7.52 -12.45 -2.22
CA GLU A 78 -6.85 -13.55 -2.92
C GLU A 78 -6.43 -13.21 -4.35
N GLY A 79 -7.22 -12.39 -5.06
CA GLY A 79 -6.90 -11.94 -6.40
C GLY A 79 -5.66 -11.05 -6.44
N GLU A 80 -5.56 -10.12 -5.49
CA GLU A 80 -4.41 -9.22 -5.34
C GLU A 80 -3.16 -9.97 -4.90
N ALA A 81 -3.29 -10.91 -3.95
CA ALA A 81 -2.19 -11.76 -3.51
C ALA A 81 -1.64 -12.60 -4.67
N ARG A 82 -2.50 -13.29 -5.43
CA ARG A 82 -2.09 -14.04 -6.63
C ARG A 82 -1.42 -13.17 -7.69
N PHE A 83 -1.90 -11.94 -7.86
CA PHE A 83 -1.30 -10.99 -8.78
C PHE A 83 0.09 -10.53 -8.30
N TYR A 84 0.21 -10.21 -7.02
CA TYR A 84 1.46 -9.85 -6.37
C TYR A 84 2.50 -10.97 -6.48
N GLU A 85 2.13 -12.21 -6.12
CA GLU A 85 3.02 -13.38 -6.20
C GLU A 85 3.49 -13.67 -7.63
N ARG A 86 2.59 -13.59 -8.61
CA ARG A 86 2.96 -13.75 -10.03
C ARG A 86 3.99 -12.72 -10.45
N LYS A 87 3.78 -11.46 -10.08
CA LYS A 87 4.71 -10.37 -10.38
C LYS A 87 6.03 -10.55 -9.64
N TYR A 88 6.00 -10.95 -8.38
CA TYR A 88 7.17 -11.28 -7.59
C TYR A 88 8.00 -12.40 -8.25
N ALA A 89 7.34 -13.43 -8.78
CA ALA A 89 8.00 -14.52 -9.50
C ALA A 89 8.63 -14.08 -10.85
N GLU A 90 8.11 -13.03 -11.51
CA GLU A 90 8.73 -12.46 -12.72
C GLU A 90 10.07 -11.75 -12.41
N PHE A 91 10.27 -11.28 -11.16
CA PHE A 91 11.50 -10.60 -10.74
C PHE A 91 12.58 -11.54 -10.19
N LYS A 92 12.26 -12.82 -9.96
CA LYS A 92 13.16 -13.83 -9.40
C LYS A 92 13.85 -14.63 -10.51
#